data_AF-A0A259BDD9-F1
#
_entry.id   AF-A0A259BDD9-F1
#
_cell.length_a   1.000
_cell.length_b   1.000
_cell.length_c   1.000
_cell.angle_alpha   90.00
_cell.angle_beta   90.00
_cell.angle_gamma   90.00
#
_symmetry.space_group_name_H-M   'P 1'
#
loop_
_entity.id
_entity.type
_entity.pdbx_description
1 polymer ?
#
loop_
_entity_poly.entity_id
_entity_poly.type
_entity_poly.pdbx_seq_one_letter_code
_entity_poly.pdbx_strand_id
1 'polypeptide(L)' 'MEDPSRHVRAVGDLEILFVMATQMEYGPHLRARIDPLITGVGP' A
#
# COMPACT_ATOMS: atom_id res chain seq x y z
N MET A 1 7.19 -10.38 -12.35
CA MET A 1 6.96 -9.14 -11.57
C MET A 1 5.57 -9.30 -11.01
N GLU A 2 5.38 -9.20 -9.69
CA GLU A 2 4.05 -9.34 -9.10
C GLU A 2 3.10 -8.27 -9.65
N ASP A 3 1.82 -8.62 -9.80
CA ASP A 3 0.78 -7.71 -10.26
C ASP A 3 0.57 -6.58 -9.23
N PRO A 4 0.86 -5.31 -9.56
CA PRO A 4 0.74 -4.20 -8.63
C PRO A 4 -0.73 -3.87 -8.30
N SER A 5 -1.69 -4.32 -9.11
CA SER A 5 -3.11 -4.06 -8.88
C SER A 5 -3.65 -4.75 -7.62
N ARG A 6 -2.95 -5.77 -7.09
CA ARG A 6 -3.32 -6.42 -5.82
C ARG A 6 -3.36 -5.47 -4.61
N HIS A 7 -2.65 -4.34 -4.69
CA HIS A 7 -2.58 -3.33 -3.64
C HIS A 7 -3.73 -2.30 -3.72
N VAL A 8 -4.57 -2.38 -4.76
CA VAL A 8 -5.76 -1.55 -4.92
C VAL A 8 -6.88 -2.10 -4.03
N ARG A 9 -7.51 -1.22 -3.26
CA ARG A 9 -8.63 -1.55 -2.39
C ARG A 9 -9.86 -0.72 -2.74
N ALA A 10 -11.00 -1.40 -2.85
CA ALA A 10 -12.30 -0.74 -2.92
C ALA A 10 -12.70 -0.16 -1.55
N VAL A 11 -13.07 1.11 -1.52
CA VAL A 11 -13.63 1.80 -0.36
C VAL A 11 -14.88 2.55 -0.81
N GLY A 12 -16.05 1.97 -0.54
CA GLY A 12 -17.29 2.38 -1.20
C GLY A 12 -17.16 2.16 -2.71
N ASP A 13 -17.47 3.19 -3.50
CA ASP A 13 -17.37 3.17 -4.97
C ASP A 13 -16.00 3.67 -5.49
N LEU A 14 -15.02 3.86 -4.62
CA LEU A 14 -13.68 4.35 -4.97
C LEU A 14 -12.64 3.24 -4.97
N GLU A 15 -11.76 3.25 -5.96
CA GLU A 15 -10.57 2.41 -6.01
C GLU A 15 -9.36 3.20 -5.48
N ILE A 16 -8.74 2.71 -4.41
CA ILE A 16 -7.65 3.40 -3.72
C ILE A 16 -6.38 2.55 -3.78
N LEU A 17 -5.27 3.13 -4.27
CA LEU A 17 -3.93 2.57 -4.17
C LEU A 17 -3.19 3.22 -2.99
N PHE A 18 -2.90 2.44 -1.96
CA PHE A 18 -2.03 2.87 -0.88
C PHE A 18 -0.56 2.68 -1.29
N VAL A 19 0.26 3.71 -1.10
CA VAL A 19 1.70 3.67 -1.38
C VAL A 19 2.49 4.05 -0.15
N MET A 20 3.71 3.53 -0.04
CA MET A 20 4.61 3.85 1.07
C MET A 20 6.06 3.71 0.63
N ALA A 21 6.94 4.50 1.21
CA ALA A 21 8.34 4.53 0.79
C ALA A 21 9.10 3.30 1.27
N THR A 22 8.88 2.90 2.53
CA THR A 22 9.64 1.81 3.16
C THR A 22 8.81 0.97 4.13
N GLN A 23 9.19 -0.30 4.29
CA GLN A 23 8.58 -1.23 5.25
C GLN A 23 8.71 -0.76 6.71
N MET A 24 9.69 0.10 7.02
CA MET A 24 9.91 0.63 8.37
C MET A 24 8.78 1.55 8.84
N GLU A 25 8.04 2.16 7.90
CA GLU A 25 6.86 2.99 8.19
C GLU A 25 5.61 2.13 8.46
N TYR A 26 5.62 0.86 8.04
CA TYR A 26 4.48 -0.06 8.08
C TYR A 26 4.30 -0.72 9.45
N GLY A 27 3.92 0.06 10.46
CA GLY A 27 3.69 -0.45 11.81
C GLY A 27 2.47 -1.39 11.94
N PRO A 28 2.30 -2.07 13.09
CA PRO A 28 1.23 -3.06 13.30
C PRO A 28 -0.19 -2.54 13.04
N HIS A 29 -0.45 -1.27 13.38
CA HIS A 29 -1.74 -0.64 13.16
C HIS A 29 -2.07 -0.45 11.68
N LEU A 30 -1.07 -0.14 10.84
CA LEU A 30 -1.26 -0.02 9.40
C LEU A 30 -1.36 -1.40 8.75
N ARG A 31 -0.56 -2.38 9.20
CA ARG A 31 -0.62 -3.78 8.75
C ARG A 31 -1.99 -4.41 8.93
N ALA A 32 -2.70 -4.05 10.01
CA ALA A 32 -4.05 -4.53 10.26
C ALA A 32 -5.12 -3.91 9.32
N ARG A 33 -4.77 -2.91 8.51
CA ARG A 33 -5.76 -2.08 7.79
C ARG A 33 -5.56 -2.01 6.28
N ILE A 34 -4.33 -1.95 5.77
CA ILE A 34 -4.05 -1.69 4.35
C ILE A 34 -2.92 -2.60 3.86
N ASP A 35 -2.85 -2.87 2.55
CA ASP A 35 -1.72 -3.54 1.90
C ASP A 35 -1.09 -2.59 0.86
N PRO A 36 -0.09 -1.78 1.25
CA PRO A 36 0.46 -0.74 0.39
C PRO A 36 1.51 -1.28 -0.59
N LEU A 37 1.57 -0.67 -1.79
CA LEU A 37 2.69 -0.83 -2.70
C LEU A 37 3.92 -0.10 -2.13
N ILE A 38 5.04 -0.80 -1.94
CA ILE A 38 6.29 -0.18 -1.51
C ILE A 38 7.05 0.36 -2.72
N THR A 39 7.33 1.66 -2.72
CA THR A 39 7.92 2.37 -3.87
C THR A 39 9.42 2.65 -3.73
N GLY A 40 9.99 2.49 -2.53
CA GLY A 40 11.37 2.86 -2.24
C GLY A 40 11.50 4.29 -1.70
N VAL A 41 12.73 4.64 -1.27
CA VAL A 41 13.07 5.95 -0.67
C VAL A 41 13.99 6.70 -1.63
N GLY A 42 13.60 7.91 -2.05
CA GLY A 42 14.36 8.74 -3.00
C GLY A 42 13.48 9.35 -4.08
N PRO A 43 14.05 10.07 -5.06
CA PRO A 43 13.32 10.53 -6.25
C PRO A 43 12.79 9.37 -7.10
#